data_AF-A0A6A0H406-F1
#
_entry.id   AF-A0A6A0H406-F1
#
_cell.length_a   1.000
_cell.length_b   1.000
_cell.length_c   1.000
_cell.angle_alpha   90.00
_cell.angle_beta   90.00
_cell.angle_gamma   90.00
#
_symmetry.space_group_name_H-M   'P 1'
#
loop_
_entity.id
_entity.type
_entity.pdbx_description
1 polymer ?
#
loop_
_entity_poly.entity_id
_entity_poly.type
_entity_poly.pdbx_seq_one_letter_code
_entity_poly.pdbx_strand_id
1 'polypeptide(L)'
;MVEELRLYFNEKGAEISVERSSKGLEDDLHKIIGVCDATFNSADVQEHEVESSLNSIVSVLMVMPVSEKTESLIVAFCEKLSKAPQSRNLGTVALRVLNVLFHALPENLGMRYHIYYTMIQVSGQIGQVALVFRGVDDLKNTLRSAHPPPSTEQMQQLLRLLHQTLLANNMG
;
A
#
# COMPACT_ATOMS: atom_id res chain seq x y z
N MET A 1 13.40 11.12 10.11
CA MET A 1 12.43 10.38 9.29
C MET A 1 12.32 10.85 7.83
N VAL A 2 11.80 12.05 7.50
CA VAL A 2 11.62 12.44 6.07
C VAL A 2 12.94 12.60 5.32
N GLU A 3 13.92 13.30 5.90
CA GLU A 3 15.27 13.42 5.31
C GLU A 3 15.98 12.07 5.21
N GLU A 4 15.84 11.21 6.22
CA GLU A 4 16.37 9.84 6.19
C GLU A 4 15.77 9.02 5.04
N LEU A 5 14.45 9.13 4.81
CA LEU A 5 13.81 8.48 3.67
C LEU A 5 14.33 9.02 2.33
N ARG A 6 14.47 10.34 2.21
CA ARG A 6 15.05 10.96 1.01
C ARG A 6 16.47 10.47 0.75
N LEU A 7 17.32 10.47 1.78
CA LEU A 7 18.69 9.97 1.72
C LEU A 7 18.70 8.50 1.28
N TYR A 8 17.92 7.65 1.96
CA TYR A 8 17.84 6.22 1.65
C TYR A 8 17.43 5.96 0.20
N PHE A 9 16.38 6.60 -0.31
CA PHE A 9 15.97 6.40 -1.70
C PHE A 9 17.00 6.97 -2.70
N ASN A 10 17.66 8.07 -2.38
CA ASN A 10 18.77 8.59 -3.18
C ASN A 10 19.93 7.58 -3.26
N GLU A 11 20.33 6.97 -2.12
CA GLU A 11 21.36 5.93 -2.06
C GLU A 11 20.98 4.64 -2.82
N LYS A 12 19.69 4.33 -2.90
CA LYS A 12 19.16 3.23 -3.75
C LYS A 12 19.03 3.63 -5.23
N GLY A 13 19.56 4.79 -5.62
CA GLY A 13 19.65 5.24 -7.02
C GLY A 13 18.41 5.97 -7.55
N ALA A 14 17.51 6.39 -6.67
CA ALA A 14 16.32 7.11 -7.06
C ALA A 14 16.61 8.60 -7.34
N GLU A 15 15.93 9.17 -8.34
CA GLU A 15 16.05 10.60 -8.66
C GLU A 15 15.22 11.45 -7.68
N ILE A 16 15.79 11.70 -6.50
CA ILE A 16 15.18 12.48 -5.43
C ILE A 16 16.22 13.36 -4.72
N SER A 17 15.87 14.62 -4.45
CA SER A 17 16.70 15.52 -3.63
C SER A 17 16.80 15.00 -2.19
N VAL A 18 17.96 15.14 -1.55
CA VAL A 18 18.13 14.82 -0.12
C VAL A 18 17.48 15.90 0.77
N GLU A 19 17.41 17.13 0.28
CA GLU A 19 16.81 18.25 1.00
C GLU A 19 15.28 18.17 1.02
N ARG A 20 14.70 18.66 2.12
CA ARG A 20 13.24 18.79 2.23
C ARG A 20 12.69 19.78 1.22
N SER A 21 11.44 19.55 0.85
CA SER A 21 10.69 20.48 0.03
C SER A 21 10.38 21.75 0.79
N SER A 22 10.60 22.90 0.15
CA SER A 22 10.11 24.19 0.62
C SER A 22 8.57 24.30 0.60
N LYS A 23 7.87 23.34 -0.03
CA LYS A 23 6.40 23.28 -0.09
C LYS A 23 5.78 22.49 1.07
N GLY A 24 6.60 21.93 1.97
CA GLY A 24 6.15 21.22 3.17
C GLY A 24 5.99 19.71 3.00
N LEU A 25 5.49 19.08 4.06
CA LEU A 25 5.51 17.62 4.25
C LEU A 25 4.71 16.85 3.18
N GLU A 26 3.59 17.39 2.72
CA GLU A 26 2.77 16.77 1.67
C GLU A 26 3.56 16.57 0.37
N ASP A 27 4.29 17.60 -0.05
CA ASP A 27 5.11 17.56 -1.27
C ASP A 27 6.34 16.66 -1.08
N ASP A 28 6.93 16.66 0.12
CA ASP A 28 7.97 15.70 0.48
C ASP A 28 7.50 14.26 0.32
N LEU A 29 6.36 13.93 0.91
CA LEU A 29 5.83 12.58 0.88
C LEU A 29 5.38 12.17 -0.52
N HIS A 30 4.80 13.09 -1.28
CA HIS A 30 4.47 12.86 -2.69
C HIS A 30 5.70 12.45 -3.50
N LYS A 31 6.80 13.19 -3.36
CA LYS A 31 8.07 12.87 -4.03
C LYS A 31 8.66 11.54 -3.57
N ILE A 32 8.63 11.28 -2.26
CA ILE A 32 9.12 10.02 -1.67
C ILE A 32 8.32 8.82 -2.21
N ILE A 33 6.99 8.88 -2.18
CA ILE A 33 6.13 7.81 -2.72
C ILE A 33 6.36 7.66 -4.23
N GLY A 34 6.60 8.76 -4.94
CA GLY A 34 6.90 8.75 -6.38
C GLY A 34 8.11 7.89 -6.74
N VAL A 35 9.03 7.65 -5.80
CA VAL A 35 10.28 6.92 -6.04
C VAL A 35 10.52 5.72 -5.11
N CYS A 36 9.57 5.39 -4.23
CA CYS A 36 9.81 4.39 -3.18
C CYS A 36 10.02 2.97 -3.72
N ASP A 37 9.59 2.70 -4.96
CA ASP A 37 9.85 1.47 -5.70
C ASP A 37 11.33 1.24 -6.03
N ALA A 38 12.18 2.27 -5.93
CA ALA A 38 13.64 2.11 -6.04
C ALA A 38 14.20 1.10 -5.01
N THR A 39 13.54 0.95 -3.87
CA THR A 39 13.90 -0.04 -2.83
C THR A 39 13.87 -1.49 -3.36
N PHE A 40 13.10 -1.75 -4.43
CA PHE A 40 12.99 -3.08 -5.05
C PHE A 40 14.09 -3.39 -6.06
N ASN A 41 14.85 -2.38 -6.52
CA ASN A 41 15.68 -2.50 -7.72
C ASN A 41 17.15 -2.86 -7.44
N SER A 42 17.56 -2.98 -6.18
CA SER A 42 18.96 -3.32 -5.86
C SER A 42 19.29 -4.80 -6.12
N ALA A 43 20.57 -5.10 -6.37
CA ALA A 43 21.01 -6.48 -6.53
C ALA A 43 20.94 -7.23 -5.17
N ASP A 44 21.31 -6.53 -4.10
CA ASP A 44 21.41 -7.03 -2.72
C ASP A 44 20.20 -6.61 -1.88
N VAL A 45 18.99 -6.64 -2.45
CA VAL A 45 17.76 -6.27 -1.72
C VAL A 45 17.58 -7.16 -0.50
N GLN A 46 17.55 -6.55 0.68
CA GLN A 46 17.20 -7.20 1.93
C GLN A 46 15.74 -6.90 2.27
N GLU A 47 14.91 -7.94 2.42
CA GLU A 47 13.47 -7.80 2.70
C GLU A 47 13.17 -6.88 3.88
N HIS A 48 13.98 -6.97 4.94
CA HIS A 48 13.80 -6.17 6.16
C HIS A 48 14.11 -4.68 5.95
N GLU A 49 15.10 -4.33 5.11
CA GLU A 49 15.39 -2.93 4.78
C GLU A 49 14.24 -2.33 3.97
N VAL A 50 13.75 -3.09 3.00
CA VAL A 50 12.58 -2.71 2.19
C VAL A 50 11.37 -2.48 3.09
N GLU A 51 11.04 -3.45 3.94
CA GLU A 51 9.91 -3.36 4.86
C GLU A 51 10.04 -2.16 5.82
N SER A 52 11.23 -1.93 6.37
CA SER A 52 11.51 -0.82 7.29
C SER A 52 11.33 0.54 6.60
N SER A 53 11.85 0.70 5.38
CA SER A 53 11.71 1.94 4.60
C SER A 53 10.25 2.23 4.24
N LEU A 54 9.49 1.20 3.82
CA LEU A 54 8.09 1.34 3.47
C LEU A 54 7.20 1.58 4.70
N ASN A 55 7.47 0.94 5.83
CA ASN A 55 6.75 1.20 7.09
C ASN A 55 7.05 2.60 7.66
N SER A 56 8.23 3.16 7.37
CA SER A 56 8.52 4.56 7.68
C SER A 56 7.63 5.52 6.86
N ILE A 57 7.32 5.21 5.60
CA ILE A 57 6.34 5.97 4.81
C ILE A 57 4.94 5.88 5.46
N VAL A 58 4.51 4.68 5.88
CA VAL A 58 3.25 4.50 6.61
C VAL A 58 3.23 5.37 7.87
N SER A 59 4.32 5.39 8.64
CA SER A 59 4.42 6.21 9.85
C SER A 59 4.29 7.71 9.56
N VAL A 60 4.85 8.21 8.45
CA VAL A 60 4.66 9.60 8.01
C VAL A 60 3.20 9.85 7.61
N LEU A 61 2.56 8.93 6.87
CA LEU A 61 1.15 9.06 6.48
C LEU A 61 0.23 9.18 7.71
N MET A 62 0.51 8.45 8.79
CA MET A 62 -0.35 8.43 9.99
C MET A 62 -0.30 9.72 10.81
N VAL A 63 0.76 10.53 10.69
CA VAL A 63 0.86 11.83 11.38
C VAL A 63 0.25 12.97 10.56
N MET A 64 -0.12 12.71 9.31
CA MET A 64 -0.77 13.72 8.46
C MET A 64 -2.26 13.85 8.80
N PRO A 65 -2.82 15.08 8.75
CA PRO A 65 -4.26 15.26 8.84
C PRO A 65 -5.00 14.49 7.75
N VAL A 66 -6.16 13.92 8.09
CA VAL A 66 -7.03 13.29 7.10
C VAL A 66 -7.56 14.38 6.17
N SER A 67 -7.25 14.26 4.89
CA SER A 67 -7.62 15.20 3.83
C SER A 67 -7.59 14.49 2.48
N GLU A 68 -8.25 15.05 1.46
CA GLU A 68 -8.22 14.53 0.08
C GLU A 68 -6.78 14.33 -0.45
N LYS A 69 -5.84 15.16 -0.01
CA LYS A 69 -4.43 15.01 -0.39
C LYS A 69 -3.79 13.78 0.25
N THR A 70 -4.02 13.57 1.55
CA THR A 70 -3.53 12.37 2.26
C THR A 70 -4.14 11.11 1.65
N GLU A 71 -5.41 11.15 1.26
CA GLU A 71 -6.09 10.07 0.53
C GLU A 71 -5.40 9.78 -0.81
N SER A 72 -5.12 10.82 -1.60
CA SER A 72 -4.39 10.70 -2.87
C SER A 72 -3.00 10.08 -2.68
N LEU A 73 -2.28 10.46 -1.63
CA LEU A 73 -0.98 9.87 -1.28
C LEU A 73 -1.10 8.39 -0.90
N ILE A 74 -2.12 8.01 -0.14
CA ILE A 74 -2.41 6.60 0.20
C ILE A 74 -2.68 5.79 -1.08
N VAL A 75 -3.47 6.31 -2.03
CA VAL A 75 -3.74 5.64 -3.31
C VAL A 75 -2.44 5.46 -4.10
N ALA A 76 -1.64 6.52 -4.24
CA ALA A 76 -0.36 6.46 -4.95
C ALA A 76 0.61 5.45 -4.31
N PHE A 77 0.63 5.37 -2.98
CA PHE A 77 1.44 4.39 -2.27
C PHE A 77 0.94 2.96 -2.48
N CYS A 78 -0.38 2.74 -2.44
CA CYS A 78 -0.98 1.45 -2.78
C CYS A 78 -0.60 1.03 -4.21
N GLU A 79 -0.66 1.95 -5.18
CA GLU A 79 -0.28 1.65 -6.56
C GLU A 79 1.18 1.19 -6.67
N LYS A 80 2.10 1.84 -5.94
CA LYS A 80 3.52 1.44 -5.88
C LYS A 80 3.70 0.04 -5.30
N LEU A 81 3.05 -0.26 -4.18
CA LEU A 81 3.11 -1.58 -3.54
C LEU A 81 2.47 -2.68 -4.41
N SER A 82 1.44 -2.34 -5.20
CA SER A 82 0.77 -3.27 -6.12
C SER A 82 1.66 -3.77 -7.27
N LYS A 83 2.76 -3.04 -7.53
CA LYS A 83 3.76 -3.33 -8.57
C LYS A 83 5.03 -3.95 -8.00
N ALA A 84 5.03 -4.32 -6.71
CA ALA A 84 6.17 -4.98 -6.10
C ALA A 84 6.54 -6.25 -6.89
N PRO A 85 7.84 -6.46 -7.20
CA PRO A 85 8.27 -7.67 -7.88
C PRO A 85 7.88 -8.93 -7.10
N GLN A 86 7.49 -9.97 -7.82
CA GLN A 86 7.16 -11.26 -7.20
C GLN A 86 8.42 -12.08 -6.86
N SER A 87 9.57 -11.65 -7.37
CA SER A 87 10.87 -12.21 -7.02
C SER A 87 11.27 -11.85 -5.59
N ARG A 88 12.10 -12.70 -4.97
CA ARG A 88 12.75 -12.41 -3.66
C ARG A 88 11.75 -12.01 -2.55
N ASN A 89 10.55 -12.58 -2.56
CA ASN A 89 9.46 -12.33 -1.60
C ASN A 89 9.00 -10.86 -1.45
N LEU A 90 9.34 -9.97 -2.39
CA LEU A 90 9.00 -8.54 -2.25
C LEU A 90 7.48 -8.29 -2.31
N GLY A 91 6.73 -9.12 -3.04
CA GLY A 91 5.27 -9.13 -2.98
C GLY A 91 4.72 -9.45 -1.58
N THR A 92 5.38 -10.34 -0.82
CA THR A 92 5.00 -10.65 0.57
C THR A 92 5.33 -9.48 1.50
N VAL A 93 6.48 -8.81 1.30
CA VAL A 93 6.83 -7.58 2.03
C VAL A 93 5.79 -6.49 1.75
N ALA A 94 5.45 -6.26 0.49
CA ALA A 94 4.43 -5.29 0.10
C ALA A 94 3.06 -5.59 0.73
N LEU A 95 2.65 -6.86 0.77
CA LEU A 95 1.42 -7.28 1.45
C LEU A 95 1.45 -7.00 2.95
N ARG A 96 2.58 -7.25 3.62
CA ARG A 96 2.73 -6.94 5.05
C ARG A 96 2.64 -5.45 5.33
N VAL A 97 3.26 -4.61 4.50
CA VAL A 97 3.17 -3.14 4.61
C VAL A 97 1.74 -2.66 4.37
N LEU A 98 1.05 -3.17 3.36
CA LEU A 98 -0.37 -2.87 3.11
C LEU A 98 -1.24 -3.26 4.32
N ASN A 99 -0.95 -4.39 4.93
CA ASN A 99 -1.65 -4.85 6.12
C ASN A 99 -1.42 -3.90 7.31
N VAL A 100 -0.19 -3.41 7.52
CA VAL A 100 0.10 -2.39 8.54
C VAL A 100 -0.69 -1.11 8.25
N LEU A 101 -0.67 -0.62 7.01
CA LEU A 101 -1.41 0.57 6.60
C LEU A 101 -2.93 0.42 6.83
N PHE A 102 -3.50 -0.73 6.50
CA PHE A 102 -4.92 -1.02 6.67
C PHE A 102 -5.39 -0.96 8.13
N HIS A 103 -4.56 -1.46 9.04
CA HIS A 103 -4.85 -1.50 10.48
C HIS A 103 -4.49 -0.20 11.20
N ALA A 104 -3.57 0.59 10.65
CA ALA A 104 -3.21 1.89 11.20
C ALA A 104 -4.29 2.96 10.93
N LEU A 105 -5.05 2.82 9.83
CA LEU A 105 -6.14 3.74 9.53
C LEU A 105 -7.39 3.48 10.39
N PRO A 106 -8.09 4.55 10.81
CA PRO A 106 -9.39 4.42 11.46
C PRO A 106 -10.39 3.60 10.62
N GLU A 107 -11.18 2.78 11.30
CA GLU A 107 -12.09 1.83 10.64
C GLU A 107 -13.19 2.50 9.82
N ASN A 108 -13.45 3.77 10.09
CA ASN A 108 -14.48 4.55 9.43
C ASN A 108 -13.99 5.30 8.19
N LEU A 109 -12.72 5.20 7.78
CA LEU A 109 -12.26 5.87 6.58
C LEU A 109 -12.61 5.07 5.32
N GLY A 110 -13.27 5.73 4.37
CA GLY A 110 -13.56 5.19 3.02
C GLY A 110 -12.32 4.63 2.31
N MET A 111 -11.14 5.17 2.61
CA MET A 111 -9.85 4.72 2.08
C MET A 111 -9.52 3.25 2.32
N ARG A 112 -10.09 2.63 3.35
CA ARG A 112 -9.92 1.19 3.61
C ARG A 112 -10.31 0.32 2.42
N TYR A 113 -11.28 0.76 1.60
CA TYR A 113 -11.61 0.08 0.35
C TYR A 113 -10.41 -0.05 -0.59
N HIS A 114 -9.67 1.06 -0.83
CA HIS A 114 -8.57 1.08 -1.80
C HIS A 114 -7.40 0.22 -1.34
N ILE A 115 -7.11 0.25 -0.03
CA ILE A 115 -6.05 -0.58 0.55
C ILE A 115 -6.46 -2.05 0.51
N TYR A 116 -7.69 -2.39 0.91
CA TYR A 116 -8.17 -3.77 0.87
C TYR A 116 -8.19 -4.33 -0.57
N TYR A 117 -8.66 -3.55 -1.55
CA TYR A 117 -8.60 -3.90 -2.96
C TYR A 117 -7.17 -4.24 -3.39
N THR A 118 -6.21 -3.39 -3.01
CA THR A 118 -4.79 -3.61 -3.32
C THR A 118 -4.22 -4.84 -2.60
N MET A 119 -4.61 -5.11 -1.36
CA MET A 119 -4.24 -6.33 -0.64
C MET A 119 -4.74 -7.59 -1.35
N ILE A 120 -5.97 -7.60 -1.88
CA ILE A 120 -6.49 -8.71 -2.70
C ILE A 120 -5.68 -8.87 -4.00
N GLN A 121 -5.35 -7.77 -4.66
CA GLN A 121 -4.52 -7.80 -5.87
C GLN A 121 -3.14 -8.40 -5.59
N VAL A 122 -2.41 -7.90 -4.59
CA VAL A 122 -1.06 -8.36 -4.26
C VAL A 122 -1.08 -9.81 -3.75
N SER A 123 -1.99 -10.14 -2.83
CA SER A 123 -2.13 -11.50 -2.30
C SER A 123 -2.47 -12.52 -3.40
N GLY A 124 -3.25 -12.11 -4.41
CA GLY A 124 -3.53 -12.91 -5.59
C GLY A 124 -2.30 -13.18 -6.45
N GLN A 125 -1.42 -12.19 -6.63
CA GLN A 125 -0.18 -12.32 -7.39
C GLN A 125 0.84 -13.26 -6.73
N ILE A 126 0.94 -13.25 -5.39
CA ILE A 126 1.83 -14.13 -4.61
C ILE A 126 1.20 -15.47 -4.22
N GLY A 127 -0.08 -15.69 -4.54
CA GLY A 127 -0.83 -16.89 -4.17
C GLY A 127 -1.11 -17.08 -2.68
N GLN A 128 -1.25 -15.98 -1.92
CA GLN A 128 -1.50 -15.98 -0.48
C GLN A 128 -2.83 -15.30 -0.12
N VAL A 129 -3.85 -15.50 -0.95
CA VAL A 129 -5.18 -14.85 -0.81
C VAL A 129 -5.83 -15.12 0.56
N ALA A 130 -5.62 -16.32 1.12
CA ALA A 130 -6.13 -16.73 2.43
C ALA A 130 -5.62 -15.85 3.60
N LEU A 131 -4.52 -15.11 3.43
CA LEU A 131 -4.04 -14.18 4.45
C LEU A 131 -4.91 -12.93 4.57
N VAL A 132 -5.63 -12.58 3.49
CA VAL A 132 -6.44 -11.35 3.41
C VAL A 132 -7.92 -11.68 3.43
N PHE A 133 -8.34 -12.65 2.63
CA PHE A 133 -9.75 -12.98 2.42
C PHE A 133 -10.12 -14.28 3.11
N ARG A 134 -11.10 -14.19 4.01
CA ARG A 134 -11.65 -15.32 4.78
C ARG A 134 -13.10 -15.67 4.42
N GLY A 135 -13.80 -14.75 3.75
CA GLY A 135 -15.19 -14.93 3.36
C GLY A 135 -15.86 -13.61 2.99
N VAL A 136 -16.98 -13.71 2.26
CA VAL A 136 -17.74 -12.53 1.81
C VAL A 136 -18.33 -11.76 2.99
N ASP A 137 -18.72 -12.45 4.07
CA ASP A 137 -19.25 -11.81 5.27
C ASP A 137 -18.18 -11.02 6.00
N ASP A 138 -16.97 -11.57 6.15
CA ASP A 138 -15.82 -10.85 6.71
C ASP A 138 -15.50 -9.62 5.89
N LEU A 139 -15.40 -9.74 4.56
CA LEU A 139 -15.22 -8.61 3.65
C LEU A 139 -16.27 -7.51 3.87
N LYS A 140 -17.56 -7.88 3.91
CA LYS A 140 -18.65 -6.92 4.12
C LYS A 140 -18.55 -6.27 5.49
N ASN A 141 -18.19 -7.01 6.53
CA ASN A 141 -18.01 -6.48 7.87
C ASN A 141 -16.84 -5.51 7.95
N THR A 142 -15.71 -5.85 7.32
CA THR A 142 -14.50 -5.02 7.24
C THR A 142 -14.75 -3.65 6.61
N LEU A 143 -15.65 -3.57 5.60
CA LEU A 143 -15.96 -2.32 4.90
C LEU A 143 -17.24 -1.63 5.40
N ARG A 144 -18.01 -2.25 6.31
CA ARG A 144 -19.31 -1.74 6.76
C ARG A 144 -19.22 -0.39 7.46
N SER A 145 -18.16 -0.18 8.23
CA SER A 145 -17.94 1.04 9.01
C SER A 145 -17.43 2.21 8.19
N ALA A 146 -17.03 1.98 6.94
CA ALA A 146 -16.39 2.98 6.10
C ALA A 146 -17.34 4.14 5.75
N HIS A 147 -16.80 5.35 5.83
CA HIS A 147 -17.48 6.61 5.51
C HIS A 147 -16.59 7.46 4.58
N PRO A 148 -17.07 7.81 3.37
CA PRO A 148 -18.29 7.27 2.75
C PRO A 148 -18.20 5.75 2.54
N PRO A 149 -19.32 5.02 2.55
CA PRO A 149 -19.31 3.60 2.21
C PRO A 149 -18.87 3.41 0.75
N PRO A 150 -18.30 2.24 0.39
CA PRO A 150 -17.95 1.98 -0.99
C PRO A 150 -19.17 2.10 -1.91
N SER A 151 -18.98 2.71 -3.08
CA SER A 151 -20.04 2.80 -4.08
C SER A 151 -20.41 1.41 -4.63
N THR A 152 -21.57 1.31 -5.29
CA THR A 152 -21.98 0.08 -5.97
C THR A 152 -20.92 -0.37 -6.98
N GLU A 153 -20.36 0.57 -7.75
CA GLU A 153 -19.31 0.29 -8.74
C GLU A 153 -18.03 -0.23 -8.08
N GLN A 154 -17.61 0.38 -6.97
CA GLN A 154 -16.47 -0.07 -6.18
C GLN A 154 -16.69 -1.49 -5.64
N MET A 155 -17.85 -1.77 -5.05
CA MET A 155 -18.17 -3.12 -4.58
C MET A 155 -18.17 -4.13 -5.72
N GLN A 156 -18.73 -3.79 -6.87
CA GLN A 156 -18.72 -4.67 -8.05
C GLN A 156 -17.29 -4.91 -8.57
N GLN A 157 -16.43 -3.89 -8.58
CA GLN A 157 -15.02 -4.04 -8.96
C GLN A 157 -14.29 -4.98 -8.01
N LEU A 158 -14.46 -4.81 -6.71
CA LEU A 158 -13.83 -5.66 -5.70
C LEU A 158 -14.29 -7.11 -5.79
N LEU A 159 -15.60 -7.35 -5.97
CA LEU A 159 -16.14 -8.70 -6.14
C LEU A 159 -15.64 -9.37 -7.43
N ARG A 160 -15.51 -8.62 -8.53
CA ARG A 160 -14.91 -9.13 -9.77
C ARG A 160 -13.44 -9.50 -9.59
N LEU A 161 -12.65 -8.61 -8.97
CA LEU A 161 -11.25 -8.88 -8.65
C LEU A 161 -11.13 -10.15 -7.79
N LEU A 162 -11.90 -10.21 -6.71
CA LEU A 162 -11.89 -11.34 -5.79
C LEU A 162 -12.21 -12.66 -6.49
N HIS A 163 -13.28 -12.69 -7.30
CA HIS A 163 -13.64 -13.89 -8.05
C HIS A 163 -12.53 -14.34 -9.00
N GLN A 164 -11.94 -13.41 -9.76
CA GLN A 164 -10.80 -13.72 -10.65
C GLN A 164 -9.60 -14.25 -9.87
N THR A 165 -9.27 -13.61 -8.75
CA THR A 165 -8.17 -14.00 -7.86
C THR A 165 -8.39 -15.38 -7.26
N LEU A 166 -9.60 -15.71 -6.80
CA LEU A 166 -9.93 -17.03 -6.24
C LEU A 166 -9.83 -18.13 -7.29
N LEU A 167 -10.35 -17.90 -8.50
CA LEU A 167 -10.25 -18.86 -9.61
C LEU A 167 -8.78 -19.11 -9.99
N ALA A 168 -7.99 -18.04 -10.12
CA ALA A 168 -6.57 -18.15 -10.47
C ALA A 168 -5.75 -18.92 -9.41
N ASN A 169 -6.21 -18.93 -8.16
CA ASN A 169 -5.56 -19.59 -7.03
C ASN A 169 -6.20 -20.92 -6.63
N ASN A 170 -7.13 -21.46 -7.44
CA ASN A 170 -7.88 -22.69 -7.16
C ASN A 170 -8.62 -22.70 -5.80
N MET A 171 -9.13 -21.54 -5.39
CA MET A 171 -9.88 -21.32 -4.15
C MET A 171 -11.37 -21.02 -4.39
N GLY A 172 -11.87 -21.39 -5.57
CA GLY A 172 -13.26 -21.17 -6.01
C GLY A 172 -14.20 -22.33 -5.72
#